data_AF-A0A9D9UXW0-F1
#
_entry.id   AF-A0A9D9UXW0-F1
#
_cell.length_a   1.000
_cell.length_b   1.000
_cell.length_c   1.000
_cell.angle_alpha   90.00
_cell.angle_beta   90.00
_cell.angle_gamma   90.00
#
_symmetry.space_group_name_H-M   'P 1'
#
loop_
_entity.id
_entity.type
_entity.pdbx_description
1 polymer ?
#
loop_
_entity_poly.entity_id
_entity_poly.type
_entity_poly.pdbx_seq_one_letter_code
_entity_poly.pdbx_strand_id
1 'polypeptide(L)'
;MNFWQKLGIAVGALLVLTMLGYGFFRAGFVGKVENYEIGYVFHPLSGEIERLDRPGYHLMLPWDNLGVIDKRPMQVCIAANKRVLNCKLVQFNPSEEGLKTFLSWHGVDYASGTVASAGSGSPLAEILMSYAYDGSGKTYPFLTVIREMKGIDADAASVQ
;
A
#
# COMPACT_ATOMS: atom_id res chain seq x y z
N MET A 1 -20.12 42.79 29.27
CA MET A 1 -18.99 42.07 28.64
C MET A 1 -18.06 43.11 28.05
N ASN A 2 -16.84 43.22 28.60
CA ASN A 2 -15.88 44.26 28.22
C ASN A 2 -15.38 44.04 26.79
N PHE A 3 -14.98 45.11 26.11
CA PHE A 3 -14.44 45.04 24.74
C PHE A 3 -13.35 43.97 24.59
N TRP A 4 -12.43 43.90 25.55
CA TRP A 4 -11.36 42.91 25.62
C TRP A 4 -11.85 41.45 25.73
N GLN A 5 -12.98 41.21 26.41
CA GLN A 5 -13.57 39.87 26.51
C GLN A 5 -14.21 39.46 25.17
N LYS A 6 -14.90 40.38 24.49
CA LYS A 6 -15.46 40.14 23.15
C LYS A 6 -14.36 39.84 22.13
N LEU A 7 -13.28 40.62 22.17
CA LEU A 7 -12.12 40.43 21.31
C LEU A 7 -11.43 39.07 21.57
N GLY A 8 -11.21 38.72 22.85
CA GLY A 8 -10.63 37.44 23.22
C GLY A 8 -11.45 36.24 22.76
N ILE A 9 -12.78 36.30 22.91
CA ILE A 9 -13.69 35.24 22.41
C ILE A 9 -13.64 35.17 20.88
N ALA A 10 -13.66 36.30 20.19
CA ALA A 10 -13.62 36.33 18.72
C ALA A 10 -12.32 35.74 18.16
N VAL A 11 -11.17 36.09 18.73
CA VAL A 11 -9.86 35.54 18.34
C VAL A 11 -9.77 34.06 18.66
N GLY A 12 -10.24 33.64 19.84
CA GLY A 12 -10.29 32.23 20.23
C GLY A 12 -11.15 31.39 19.27
N ALA A 13 -12.34 31.89 18.91
CA ALA A 13 -13.23 31.23 17.95
C ALA A 13 -12.59 31.13 16.55
N LEU A 14 -11.92 32.19 16.09
CA LEU A 14 -11.21 32.18 14.80
C LEU A 14 -10.11 31.11 14.77
N LEU A 15 -9.30 31.02 15.83
CA LEU A 15 -8.23 30.02 15.92
C LEU A 15 -8.76 28.59 15.85
N VAL A 16 -9.84 28.30 16.59
CA VAL A 16 -10.49 26.98 16.56
C VAL A 16 -11.01 26.67 15.16
N LEU A 17 -11.68 27.63 14.50
CA LEU A 17 -12.18 27.45 13.14
C LEU A 17 -11.04 27.17 12.15
N THR A 18 -9.91 27.87 12.26
CA THR A 18 -8.75 27.64 11.40
C THR A 18 -8.10 26.27 11.64
N MET A 19 -8.02 25.81 12.89
CA MET A 19 -7.52 24.46 13.20
C MET A 19 -8.44 23.38 12.63
N LEU A 20 -9.75 23.53 12.78
CA LEU A 20 -10.72 22.58 12.21
C LEU A 20 -10.67 22.56 10.69
N GLY A 21 -10.59 23.73 10.05
CA GLY A 21 -10.44 23.85 8.60
C GLY A 21 -9.15 23.20 8.10
N TYR A 22 -8.02 23.43 8.79
CA TYR A 22 -6.76 22.79 8.45
C TYR A 22 -6.81 21.27 8.64
N GLY A 23 -7.41 20.79 9.73
CA GLY A 23 -7.59 19.36 9.99
C GLY A 23 -8.42 18.68 8.89
N PHE A 24 -9.54 19.30 8.51
CA PHE A 24 -10.39 18.80 7.42
C PHE A 24 -9.66 18.78 6.08
N PHE A 25 -8.94 19.87 5.75
CA PHE A 25 -8.14 19.94 4.54
C PHE A 25 -7.06 18.84 4.51
N ARG A 26 -6.34 18.66 5.62
CA ARG A 26 -5.27 17.67 5.71
C ARG A 26 -5.79 16.24 5.63
N ALA A 27 -6.96 15.95 6.20
CA ALA A 27 -7.55 14.63 6.19
C ALA A 27 -8.19 14.29 4.83
N GLY A 28 -8.86 15.25 4.18
CA GLY A 28 -9.56 15.02 2.93
C GLY A 28 -8.69 15.13 1.67
N PHE A 29 -7.72 16.03 1.64
CA PHE A 29 -7.06 16.43 0.39
C PHE A 29 -5.61 15.98 0.29
N VAL A 30 -4.98 15.53 1.38
CA VAL A 30 -3.54 15.28 1.40
C VAL A 30 -3.25 13.80 1.66
N GLY A 31 -2.91 13.10 0.58
CA GLY A 31 -2.36 11.76 0.63
C GLY A 31 -0.86 11.75 0.88
N LYS A 32 -0.34 10.70 1.52
CA LYS A 32 1.11 10.49 1.70
C LYS A 32 1.47 9.14 1.10
N VAL A 33 2.49 9.14 0.24
CA VAL A 33 3.10 7.94 -0.32
C VAL A 33 4.53 7.85 0.19
N GLU A 34 4.93 6.71 0.74
CA GLU A 34 6.28 6.52 1.25
C GLU A 34 7.27 6.12 0.14
N ASN A 35 8.58 6.30 0.39
CA ASN A 35 9.61 6.07 -0.63
C ASN A 35 9.66 4.62 -1.13
N TYR A 36 9.33 3.67 -0.27
CA TYR A 36 9.31 2.25 -0.58
C TYR A 36 7.97 1.79 -1.17
N GLU A 37 6.99 2.69 -1.31
CA GLU A 37 5.66 2.39 -1.82
C GLU A 37 5.48 2.99 -3.22
N ILE A 38 4.67 2.33 -4.04
CA ILE A 38 4.15 2.92 -5.28
C ILE A 38 2.72 3.36 -5.00
N GLY A 39 2.48 4.66 -5.13
CA GLY A 39 1.16 5.22 -4.99
C GLY A 39 0.40 5.14 -6.32
N TYR A 40 -0.91 5.01 -6.24
CA TYR A 40 -1.80 5.21 -7.37
C TYR A 40 -3.10 5.84 -6.88
N VAL A 41 -3.75 6.61 -7.75
CA VAL A 41 -5.01 7.26 -7.48
C VAL A 41 -6.09 6.58 -8.29
N PHE A 42 -7.15 6.16 -7.60
CA PHE A 42 -8.36 5.67 -8.24
C PHE A 42 -9.43 6.75 -8.21
N HIS A 43 -9.86 7.17 -9.39
CA HIS A 43 -10.95 8.12 -9.57
C HIS A 43 -12.27 7.35 -9.69
N PRO A 44 -13.13 7.32 -8.65
CA PRO A 44 -14.36 6.51 -8.70
C PRO A 44 -15.37 6.98 -9.75
N LEU A 45 -15.27 8.24 -10.18
CA LEU A 45 -16.16 8.82 -11.19
C LEU A 45 -15.80 8.38 -12.61
N SER A 46 -14.50 8.32 -12.96
CA SER A 46 -14.03 7.90 -14.29
C SER A 46 -13.65 6.41 -14.35
N GLY A 47 -13.38 5.79 -13.20
CA GLY A 47 -12.80 4.44 -13.13
C GLY A 47 -11.32 4.40 -13.53
N GLU A 48 -10.69 5.55 -13.78
CA GLU A 48 -9.30 5.63 -14.19
C GLU A 48 -8.37 5.43 -12.99
N ILE A 49 -7.27 4.72 -13.25
CA ILE A 49 -6.20 4.48 -12.29
C ILE A 49 -4.97 5.22 -12.80
N GLU A 50 -4.57 6.26 -12.07
CA GLU A 50 -3.36 7.02 -12.34
C GLU A 50 -2.24 6.57 -11.41
N ARG A 51 -1.07 6.29 -11.96
CA ARG A 51 0.12 5.96 -11.17
C ARG A 51 0.79 7.24 -10.69
N LEU A 52 1.19 7.27 -9.42
CA LEU A 52 2.00 8.36 -8.87
C LEU A 52 3.50 8.05 -9.01
N ASP A 53 4.20 8.85 -9.81
CA ASP A 53 5.62 8.60 -10.09
C ASP A 53 6.57 9.05 -8.97
N ARG A 54 6.13 10.01 -8.15
CA ARG A 54 6.95 10.58 -7.06
C ARG A 54 6.42 10.16 -5.68
N PRO A 55 7.29 9.77 -4.74
CA PRO A 55 6.91 9.64 -3.34
C PRO A 55 6.71 11.02 -2.71
N GLY A 56 5.97 11.07 -1.60
CA GLY A 56 5.71 12.30 -0.85
C GLY A 56 4.23 12.62 -0.70
N TYR A 57 3.95 13.91 -0.53
CA TYR A 57 2.58 14.41 -0.34
C TYR A 57 1.94 14.75 -1.67
N HIS A 58 0.74 14.24 -1.89
CA HIS A 58 -0.05 14.51 -3.08
C HIS A 58 -1.36 15.18 -2.69
N LEU A 59 -1.72 16.19 -3.46
CA LEU A 59 -3.02 16.84 -3.37
C LEU A 59 -3.99 16.07 -4.26
N MET A 60 -5.05 15.56 -3.67
CA MET A 60 -6.09 14.79 -4.35
C MET A 60 -7.45 15.27 -3.90
N LEU A 61 -8.48 14.97 -4.71
CA LEU A 61 -9.84 15.30 -4.33
C LEU A 61 -10.30 14.37 -3.21
N PRO A 62 -11.23 14.79 -2.34
CA PRO A 62 -11.64 13.99 -1.19
C PRO A 62 -12.45 12.74 -1.56
N TRP A 63 -12.88 12.62 -2.82
CA TRP A 63 -13.51 11.43 -3.38
C TRP A 63 -12.51 10.51 -4.10
N ASP A 64 -11.28 10.94 -4.31
CA ASP A 64 -10.25 10.09 -4.91
C ASP A 64 -9.68 9.14 -3.86
N ASN A 65 -9.51 7.88 -4.25
CA ASN A 65 -8.94 6.88 -3.36
C ASN A 65 -7.45 6.71 -3.66
N LEU A 66 -6.60 7.10 -2.71
CA LEU A 66 -5.18 6.81 -2.75
C LEU A 66 -4.94 5.36 -2.33
N GLY A 67 -4.42 4.55 -3.24
CA GLY A 67 -3.86 3.25 -2.93
C GLY A 67 -2.34 3.31 -2.92
N VAL A 68 -1.72 2.45 -2.12
CA VAL A 68 -0.27 2.29 -2.06
C VAL A 68 0.05 0.80 -2.19
N ILE A 69 1.14 0.45 -2.86
CA ILE A 69 1.63 -0.94 -2.89
C ILE A 69 3.08 -0.92 -2.45
N ASP A 70 3.41 -1.80 -1.52
CA ASP A 70 4.78 -1.96 -1.05
C ASP A 70 5.65 -2.59 -2.14
N LYS A 71 6.76 -1.91 -2.50
CA LYS A 71 7.75 -2.41 -3.47
C LYS A 71 8.87 -3.18 -2.79
N ARG A 72 8.89 -3.32 -1.47
CA ARG A 72 9.97 -4.04 -0.78
C ARG A 72 9.93 -5.53 -1.14
N PRO A 73 11.10 -6.17 -1.29
CA PRO A 73 11.18 -7.61 -1.36
C PRO A 73 10.58 -8.24 -0.10
N MET A 74 9.75 -9.26 -0.30
CA MET A 74 9.13 -10.04 0.76
C MET A 74 9.46 -11.50 0.59
N GLN A 75 9.71 -12.18 1.71
CA GLN A 75 9.94 -13.60 1.73
C GLN A 75 8.59 -14.32 1.80
N VAL A 76 8.31 -15.15 0.81
CA VAL A 76 7.13 -16.02 0.78
C VAL A 76 7.58 -17.46 0.86
N CYS A 77 6.95 -18.23 1.74
CA CYS A 77 7.33 -19.61 1.99
C CYS A 77 6.10 -20.50 1.95
N ILE A 78 6.22 -21.65 1.29
CA ILE A 78 5.20 -22.70 1.38
C ILE A 78 5.58 -23.64 2.51
N ALA A 79 4.69 -23.76 3.48
CA ALA A 79 4.81 -24.71 4.58
C ALA A 79 3.69 -25.76 4.52
N ALA A 80 4.03 -27.01 4.83
CA ALA A 80 3.09 -28.10 4.99
C ALA A 80 3.41 -28.85 6.29
N ASN A 81 2.40 -29.17 7.11
CA ASN A 81 2.55 -29.95 8.34
C ASN A 81 3.71 -29.47 9.25
N LYS A 82 3.79 -28.16 9.52
CA LYS A 82 4.82 -27.50 10.35
C LYS A 82 6.26 -27.58 9.82
N ARG A 83 6.47 -27.93 8.54
CA ARG A 83 7.76 -27.88 7.87
C ARG A 83 7.73 -26.89 6.71
N VAL A 84 8.76 -26.04 6.62
CA VAL A 84 8.96 -25.12 5.50
C VAL A 84 9.58 -25.92 4.35
N LEU A 85 8.90 -26.00 3.21
CA LEU A 85 9.35 -26.79 2.07
C LEU A 85 10.31 -25.99 1.19
N ASN A 86 9.94 -24.75 0.88
CA ASN A 86 10.69 -23.88 0.00
C ASN A 86 10.29 -22.43 0.32
N CYS A 87 11.26 -21.51 0.23
CA CYS A 87 11.04 -20.08 0.33
C CYS A 87 11.55 -19.36 -0.91
N LYS A 88 10.83 -18.35 -1.37
CA LYS A 88 11.24 -17.45 -2.44
C LYS A 88 11.24 -16.02 -1.93
N LEU A 89 12.22 -15.24 -2.36
CA LEU A 89 12.22 -13.79 -2.18
C LEU A 89 11.56 -13.18 -3.41
N VAL A 90 10.38 -12.60 -3.21
CA VAL A 90 9.54 -12.03 -4.26
C VAL A 90 9.40 -10.54 -4.06
N GLN A 91 9.19 -9.81 -5.14
CA GLN A 91 9.03 -8.37 -5.13
C GLN A 91 7.92 -7.98 -6.09
N PHE A 92 7.09 -7.04 -5.67
CA PHE A 92 6.14 -6.40 -6.58
C PHE A 92 6.90 -5.58 -7.61
N ASN A 93 6.65 -5.81 -8.90
CA ASN A 93 7.20 -5.00 -9.96
C ASN A 93 6.28 -3.79 -10.20
N PRO A 94 6.71 -2.56 -9.85
CA PRO A 94 5.91 -1.36 -10.01
C PRO A 94 5.92 -0.84 -11.44
N SER A 95 6.16 -1.68 -12.46
CA SER A 95 6.01 -1.28 -13.86
C SER A 95 4.55 -0.84 -14.12
N GLU A 96 4.34 0.01 -15.13
CA GLU A 96 2.99 0.47 -15.47
C GLU A 96 2.06 -0.71 -15.80
N GLU A 97 2.56 -1.68 -16.55
CA GLU A 97 1.85 -2.92 -16.90
C GLU A 97 1.63 -3.81 -15.68
N GLY A 98 2.61 -3.92 -14.78
CA GLY A 98 2.49 -4.69 -13.55
C GLY A 98 1.37 -4.14 -12.66
N LEU A 99 1.41 -2.83 -12.39
CA LEU A 99 0.39 -2.16 -11.58
C LEU A 99 -1.02 -2.30 -12.19
N LYS A 100 -1.17 -2.01 -13.49
CA LYS A 100 -2.46 -2.12 -14.20
C LYS A 100 -2.99 -3.55 -14.17
N THR A 101 -2.14 -4.53 -14.45
CA THR A 101 -2.53 -5.95 -14.46
C THR A 101 -2.96 -6.40 -13.06
N PHE A 102 -2.16 -6.07 -12.04
CA PHE A 102 -2.45 -6.42 -10.66
C PHE A 102 -3.80 -5.85 -10.20
N LEU A 103 -4.04 -4.57 -10.43
CA LEU A 103 -5.28 -3.90 -10.05
C LEU A 103 -6.47 -4.42 -10.87
N SER A 104 -6.28 -4.79 -12.14
CA SER A 104 -7.35 -5.36 -12.95
C SER A 104 -7.80 -6.76 -12.49
N TRP A 105 -6.90 -7.54 -11.89
CA TRP A 105 -7.18 -8.91 -11.47
C TRP A 105 -7.61 -9.01 -10.01
N HIS A 106 -6.99 -8.22 -9.13
CA HIS A 106 -7.24 -8.27 -7.69
C HIS A 106 -8.12 -7.12 -7.19
N GLY A 107 -8.33 -6.08 -7.99
CA GLY A 107 -9.06 -4.88 -7.57
C GLY A 107 -8.22 -3.96 -6.68
N VAL A 108 -8.88 -2.90 -6.22
CA VAL A 108 -8.25 -1.74 -5.57
C VAL A 108 -8.07 -1.93 -4.05
N ASP A 109 -8.84 -2.85 -3.45
CA ASP A 109 -8.88 -3.07 -2.00
C ASP A 109 -7.64 -3.78 -1.45
N TYR A 110 -7.01 -4.66 -2.24
CA TYR A 110 -5.85 -5.45 -1.79
C TYR A 110 -4.55 -4.65 -1.70
N ALA A 111 -4.49 -3.52 -2.36
CA ALA A 111 -3.37 -2.60 -2.25
C ALA A 111 -3.48 -1.70 -1.01
N SER A 112 -4.69 -1.32 -0.59
CA SER A 112 -4.88 -0.44 0.57
C SER A 112 -4.50 -1.07 1.93
N GLY A 113 -4.18 -2.37 1.98
CA GLY A 113 -3.82 -3.06 3.23
C GLY A 113 -4.98 -3.15 4.25
N THR A 114 -6.20 -2.77 3.86
CA THR A 114 -7.41 -2.76 4.69
C THR A 114 -8.08 -4.12 4.80
N VAL A 115 -7.69 -5.08 3.97
CA VAL A 115 -8.19 -6.45 4.03
C VAL A 115 -7.32 -7.23 5.02
N ALA A 116 -7.87 -7.59 6.17
CA ALA A 116 -7.19 -8.51 7.09
C ALA A 116 -7.16 -9.90 6.44
N SER A 117 -5.98 -10.37 6.03
CA SER A 117 -5.81 -11.79 5.68
C SER A 117 -5.97 -12.64 6.93
N ALA A 118 -6.68 -13.76 6.79
CA ALA A 118 -6.88 -14.75 7.85
C ALA A 118 -5.61 -15.56 8.19
N GLY A 119 -4.47 -15.20 7.57
CA GLY A 119 -3.13 -15.70 7.84
C GLY A 119 -2.20 -14.57 8.28
N SER A 120 -1.13 -14.90 9.01
CA SER A 120 -0.20 -13.96 9.65
C SER A 120 0.70 -13.15 8.67
N GLY A 121 0.23 -12.85 7.46
CA GLY A 121 0.96 -12.16 6.40
C GLY A 121 0.18 -11.00 5.80
N SER A 122 0.90 -10.11 5.09
CA SER A 122 0.27 -9.07 4.28
C SER A 122 -0.54 -9.71 3.14
N PRO A 123 -1.76 -9.24 2.82
CA PRO A 123 -2.56 -9.76 1.69
C PRO A 123 -1.79 -9.78 0.37
N LEU A 124 -0.93 -8.78 0.16
CA LEU A 124 -0.04 -8.71 -0.99
C LEU A 124 0.93 -9.90 -1.03
N ALA A 125 1.48 -10.31 0.11
CA ALA A 125 2.41 -11.44 0.19
C ALA A 125 1.74 -12.77 -0.14
N GLU A 126 0.49 -12.97 0.29
CA GLU A 126 -0.27 -14.17 -0.04
C GLU A 126 -0.58 -14.24 -1.55
N ILE A 127 -0.97 -13.11 -2.14
CA ILE A 127 -1.20 -13.02 -3.59
C ILE A 127 0.10 -13.31 -4.34
N LEU A 128 1.19 -12.61 -4.04
CA LEU A 128 2.47 -12.82 -4.71
C LEU A 128 3.00 -14.25 -4.51
N MET A 129 2.76 -14.87 -3.36
CA MET A 129 3.07 -16.27 -3.11
C MET A 129 2.34 -17.19 -4.08
N SER A 130 1.03 -17.01 -4.28
CA SER A 130 0.24 -17.86 -5.17
C SER A 130 0.78 -17.87 -6.61
N TYR A 131 1.23 -16.71 -7.11
CA TYR A 131 1.82 -16.57 -8.43
C TYR A 131 3.28 -17.02 -8.50
N ALA A 132 4.06 -16.85 -7.43
CA ALA A 132 5.47 -17.25 -7.39
C ALA A 132 5.68 -18.78 -7.38
N TYR A 133 4.65 -19.51 -6.93
CA TYR A 133 4.63 -20.97 -6.93
C TYR A 133 3.69 -21.57 -7.98
N ASP A 134 3.20 -20.75 -8.91
CA ASP A 134 2.43 -21.26 -10.03
C ASP A 134 3.29 -22.17 -10.92
N GLY A 135 2.87 -23.43 -11.04
CA GLY A 135 3.54 -24.45 -11.86
C GLY A 135 3.27 -24.32 -13.35
N SER A 136 2.48 -23.34 -13.79
CA SER A 136 2.10 -23.16 -15.19
C SER A 136 3.23 -22.62 -16.10
N GLY A 137 4.35 -22.16 -15.52
CA GLY A 137 5.48 -21.59 -16.26
C GLY A 137 5.20 -20.20 -16.85
N LYS A 138 4.07 -19.58 -16.51
CA LYS A 138 3.74 -18.21 -16.93
C LYS A 138 4.56 -17.19 -16.16
N THR A 139 4.84 -16.07 -16.81
CA THR A 139 5.43 -14.89 -16.18
C THR A 139 4.34 -13.86 -15.93
N TYR A 140 4.43 -13.17 -14.79
CA TYR A 140 3.44 -12.19 -14.36
C TYR A 140 4.11 -10.82 -14.32
N PRO A 141 3.58 -9.78 -15.01
CA PRO A 141 4.26 -8.49 -15.14
C PRO A 141 4.41 -7.74 -13.81
N PHE A 142 3.56 -8.06 -12.82
CA PHE A 142 3.55 -7.50 -11.47
C PHE A 142 4.45 -8.24 -10.47
N LEU A 143 5.01 -9.39 -10.85
CA LEU A 143 5.81 -10.24 -9.96
C LEU A 143 7.24 -10.33 -10.47
N THR A 144 8.20 -10.07 -9.58
CA THR A 144 9.61 -10.40 -9.79
C THR A 144 10.06 -11.38 -8.72
N VAL A 145 10.53 -12.55 -9.14
CA VAL A 145 11.17 -13.52 -8.24
C VAL A 145 12.65 -13.21 -8.23
N ILE A 146 13.16 -12.65 -7.12
CA ILE A 146 14.56 -12.25 -6.99
C ILE A 146 15.44 -13.47 -6.80
N ARG A 147 15.05 -14.35 -5.87
CA ARG A 147 15.86 -15.51 -5.49
C ARG A 147 14.97 -16.62 -4.94
N GLU A 148 15.33 -17.85 -5.28
CA GLU A 148 14.84 -19.05 -4.60
C GLU A 148 15.82 -19.44 -3.51
N MET A 149 15.33 -19.63 -2.29
CA MET A 149 16.17 -20.02 -1.15
C MET A 149 16.17 -21.55 -1.04
N LYS A 150 17.30 -22.15 -1.38
CA LYS A 150 17.55 -23.57 -1.09
C LYS A 150 17.96 -23.71 0.38
N GLY A 151 17.64 -24.84 0.99
CA GLY A 151 17.57 -25.07 2.45
C GLY A 151 18.79 -24.79 3.34
N ILE A 152 19.85 -24.15 2.85
CA ILE A 152 20.97 -23.64 3.66
C ILE A 152 20.74 -22.16 4.04
N ASP A 153 20.01 -21.39 3.22
CA ASP A 153 19.77 -19.95 3.45
C ASP A 153 18.49 -19.69 4.28
N ALA A 154 17.56 -20.64 4.34
CA ALA A 154 16.27 -20.48 5.02
C ALA A 154 16.39 -20.52 6.55
N ASP A 155 17.41 -21.21 7.09
CA ASP A 155 17.69 -21.28 8.52
C ASP A 155 18.33 -19.99 9.08
N ALA A 156 18.90 -19.14 8.22
CA ALA A 156 19.47 -17.86 8.63
C ALA A 156 18.42 -16.74 8.74
N ALA A 157 17.30 -16.84 8.01
CA ALA A 157 16.24 -15.83 7.98
C ALA A 157 15.17 -16.02 9.07
N SER A 158 15.15 -17.16 9.77
CA SER A 158 14.21 -17.45 10.87
C SER A 158 14.74 -17.07 12.26
N VAL A 159 15.94 -16.46 12.33
CA VAL A 159 16.63 -16.08 13.58
C VAL A 159 16.53 -14.57 13.87
N GLN A 160 15.61 -13.84 13.23
CA GLN A 160 15.33 -12.44 13.54
C GLN A 160 13.91 -12.23 14.05
#